data_AF-A0A821YGV5-F1
#
_entry.id   AF-A0A821YGV5-F1
#
_cell.length_a   1.000
_cell.length_b   1.000
_cell.length_c   1.000
_cell.angle_alpha   90.00
_cell.angle_beta   90.00
_cell.angle_gamma   90.00
#
_symmetry.space_group_name_H-M   'P 1'
#
loop_
_entity.id
_entity.type
_entity.pdbx_description
1 polymer ?
#
loop_
_entity_poly.entity_id
_entity_poly.type
_entity_poly.pdbx_seq_one_letter_code
_entity_poly.pdbx_strand_id
1 'polypeptide(L)'
;MPQKNKSRWAQHRPEGGNFFPENLDTSLCTHIIYAFAILKNSKLAPSEWNNLQNELNMYSRLMELKKTNDIKILLAIAGWNFDSGDIFDVIKNKQLRKEFVQQSTQFLRDYQFDGLDLHCEYPDNRLRNKQLFTTLTKELHIAFQPYYLLLTATVGAAKSIIEADYEIDKISQYLDFVNLMPYDLQAGSWKNTTSLHTPLYANPQDKKQIIFNQNWTINYWIQHGMSKEKINMGLILYGRTFKLFNSSNADIGAPTLEPGEPGKYTREKGLLSYYEICEKFNNDQWIHKYDDVQKSMYAYNEKMWIGYNNIHTLTIRVNYINEKGLGGVAIWAPDFDDFSGKFCNRGPYPLINTVVNLIRSSTTTSSSSPSITVELLKTIKKNNQKIKIIYSIFGLWQSEYSTLLTHIEQREQFNEQIYQFLLNNKFDGFDIDFNIQDNKISLMNKYYLSIWLSELKNILISNKLLLSIGISGKKLVLDYSYDFIRIANTIDFIRLMAFDQTSKTVTNLINPLYSVTDDDQYNDINWAINYVQKLGIPPEKISLGLPTYGRRYTLVNGHENTIKSPIIGSSMILSYSDICKLIETDEYIKVYNNKSYSSYAFNSNTKLWISYNTINDVALK
;
A
#
# COMPACT_ATOMS: atom_id res chain seq x y z
N MET A 1 22.29 -19.67 -27.85
CA MET A 1 22.52 -18.24 -27.58
C MET A 1 24.03 -17.99 -27.58
N PRO A 2 24.57 -17.10 -28.44
CA PRO A 2 25.98 -16.75 -28.38
C PRO A 2 26.25 -15.90 -27.12
N GLN A 3 27.42 -16.11 -26.52
CA GLN A 3 27.92 -15.66 -25.20
C GLN A 3 27.96 -14.13 -24.93
N LYS A 4 27.23 -13.28 -25.64
CA LYS A 4 27.25 -11.82 -25.39
C LYS A 4 26.37 -11.47 -24.19
N ASN A 5 27.00 -10.94 -23.12
CA ASN A 5 26.41 -10.31 -21.94
C ASN A 5 25.77 -11.17 -20.82
N LYS A 6 26.37 -12.33 -20.48
CA LYS A 6 25.99 -13.05 -19.24
C LYS A 6 26.30 -12.29 -17.95
N SER A 7 27.21 -11.30 -17.95
CA SER A 7 27.61 -10.53 -16.75
C SER A 7 26.51 -9.66 -16.14
N ARG A 8 25.42 -9.42 -16.87
CA ARG A 8 24.25 -8.67 -16.35
C ARG A 8 23.51 -9.42 -15.25
N TRP A 9 23.50 -10.76 -15.34
CA TRP A 9 22.92 -11.60 -14.32
C TRP A 9 23.85 -11.70 -13.13
N ALA A 10 23.33 -11.43 -11.95
CA ALA A 10 24.13 -11.38 -10.74
C ALA A 10 24.85 -12.71 -10.46
N GLN A 11 24.26 -13.86 -10.79
CA GLN A 11 24.90 -15.19 -10.66
C GLN A 11 26.16 -15.40 -11.53
N HIS A 12 26.39 -14.56 -12.54
CA HIS A 12 27.51 -14.68 -13.48
C HIS A 12 28.57 -13.59 -13.29
N ARG A 13 28.41 -12.72 -12.28
CA ARG A 13 29.44 -11.75 -11.92
C ARG A 13 30.66 -12.45 -11.32
N PRO A 14 31.84 -11.82 -11.36
CA PRO A 14 33.04 -12.35 -10.72
C PRO A 14 32.86 -12.57 -9.22
N GLU A 15 33.72 -13.42 -8.63
CA GLU A 15 33.75 -13.68 -7.20
C GLU A 15 33.76 -12.38 -6.38
N GLY A 16 32.80 -12.28 -5.45
CA GLY A 16 32.59 -11.09 -4.62
C GLY A 16 31.48 -10.17 -5.12
N GLY A 17 31.09 -10.27 -6.40
CA GLY A 17 29.91 -9.62 -6.96
C GLY A 17 28.83 -10.61 -7.41
N ASN A 18 29.12 -11.91 -7.37
CA ASN A 18 28.15 -12.96 -7.65
C ASN A 18 27.08 -13.04 -6.56
N PHE A 19 25.83 -13.19 -6.98
CA PHE A 19 24.67 -13.16 -6.08
C PHE A 19 23.72 -14.32 -6.37
N PHE A 20 23.26 -14.97 -5.30
CA PHE A 20 22.38 -16.13 -5.30
C PHE A 20 21.24 -15.94 -4.28
N PRO A 21 20.17 -16.75 -4.31
CA PRO A 21 19.05 -16.64 -3.38
C PRO A 21 19.47 -16.61 -1.91
N GLU A 22 20.48 -17.38 -1.51
CA GLU A 22 20.96 -17.48 -0.11
C GLU A 22 21.69 -16.23 0.35
N ASN A 23 22.05 -15.32 -0.56
CA ASN A 23 22.60 -14.03 -0.16
C ASN A 23 21.50 -13.11 0.38
N LEU A 24 20.24 -13.29 -0.03
CA LEU A 24 19.12 -12.47 0.40
C LEU A 24 18.82 -12.68 1.89
N ASP A 25 18.86 -11.59 2.65
CA ASP A 25 18.22 -11.54 3.96
C ASP A 25 16.71 -11.33 3.78
N THR A 26 15.95 -12.41 3.96
CA THR A 26 14.49 -12.42 3.80
C THR A 26 13.79 -11.55 4.83
N SER A 27 14.45 -11.17 5.93
CA SER A 27 13.90 -10.23 6.90
C SER A 27 13.86 -8.80 6.37
N LEU A 28 14.54 -8.48 5.26
CA LEU A 28 14.59 -7.14 4.68
C LEU A 28 13.50 -6.87 3.64
N CYS A 29 12.63 -7.84 3.33
CA CYS A 29 11.58 -7.67 2.34
C CYS A 29 10.33 -8.48 2.69
N THR A 30 9.20 -8.09 2.11
CA THR A 30 7.94 -8.83 2.19
C THR A 30 7.67 -9.63 0.90
N HIS A 31 8.23 -9.13 -0.22
CA HIS A 31 8.01 -9.64 -1.56
C HIS A 31 9.36 -9.76 -2.27
N ILE A 32 9.58 -10.87 -2.97
CA ILE A 32 10.70 -11.08 -3.89
C ILE A 32 10.12 -11.24 -5.29
N ILE A 33 10.65 -10.50 -6.26
CA ILE A 33 10.27 -10.64 -7.66
C ILE A 33 11.46 -11.23 -8.41
N TYR A 34 11.33 -12.47 -8.89
CA TYR A 34 12.39 -13.11 -9.66
C TYR A 34 12.37 -12.61 -11.10
N ALA A 35 13.37 -11.81 -11.44
CA ALA A 35 13.60 -11.25 -12.76
C ALA A 35 14.61 -12.11 -13.54
N PHE A 36 14.27 -12.82 -14.62
CA PHE A 36 12.98 -12.87 -15.29
C PHE A 36 12.67 -14.28 -15.83
N ALA A 37 11.41 -14.54 -16.16
CA ALA A 37 11.01 -15.56 -17.11
C ALA A 37 10.94 -14.98 -18.54
N ILE A 38 11.00 -15.87 -19.53
CA ILE A 38 10.86 -15.55 -20.96
C ILE A 38 9.62 -16.22 -21.55
N LEU A 39 9.30 -15.87 -22.80
CA LEU A 39 8.35 -16.60 -23.61
C LEU A 39 9.06 -17.58 -24.53
N LYS A 40 8.62 -18.84 -24.51
CA LYS A 40 8.99 -19.86 -25.49
C LYS A 40 7.72 -20.49 -26.04
N ASN A 41 7.52 -20.39 -27.36
CA ASN A 41 6.29 -20.84 -28.04
C ASN A 41 5.01 -20.26 -27.40
N SER A 42 5.02 -18.95 -27.09
CA SER A 42 3.92 -18.23 -26.44
C SER A 42 3.60 -18.66 -24.99
N LYS A 43 4.48 -19.44 -24.35
CA LYS A 43 4.32 -19.94 -22.98
C LYS A 43 5.41 -19.37 -22.08
N LEU A 44 5.11 -19.18 -20.79
CA LEU A 44 6.13 -18.92 -19.79
C LEU A 44 7.17 -20.04 -19.78
N ALA A 45 8.43 -19.65 -19.79
CA ALA A 45 9.57 -20.54 -19.71
C ALA A 45 10.69 -19.90 -18.88
N PRO A 46 11.55 -20.71 -18.25
CA PRO A 46 12.72 -20.18 -17.57
C PRO A 46 13.68 -19.50 -18.55
N SER A 47 14.30 -18.42 -18.10
CA SER A 47 15.24 -17.62 -18.90
C SER A 47 16.63 -18.25 -18.97
N GLU A 48 17.05 -18.93 -17.91
CA GLU A 48 18.37 -19.51 -17.77
C GLU A 48 18.32 -21.03 -17.57
N TRP A 49 19.38 -21.69 -18.05
CA TRP A 49 19.53 -23.14 -18.05
C TRP A 49 19.43 -23.75 -16.64
N ASN A 50 19.92 -23.04 -15.62
CA ASN A 50 19.92 -23.50 -14.23
C ASN A 50 18.66 -23.12 -13.47
N ASN A 51 17.66 -22.49 -14.08
CA ASN A 51 16.43 -22.17 -13.34
C ASN A 51 15.63 -23.42 -12.93
N LEU A 52 15.78 -24.55 -13.64
CA LEU A 52 15.06 -25.80 -13.36
C LEU A 52 15.96 -27.03 -13.17
N GLN A 53 17.29 -26.88 -13.12
CA GLN A 53 18.21 -28.01 -13.21
C GLN A 53 18.84 -28.40 -11.85
N ASN A 54 18.42 -29.55 -11.31
CA ASN A 54 19.04 -30.28 -10.19
C ASN A 54 19.42 -29.38 -8.99
N GLU A 55 20.57 -29.60 -8.35
CA GLU A 55 21.05 -28.83 -7.19
C GLU A 55 21.35 -27.34 -7.49
N LEU A 56 21.41 -26.96 -8.76
CA LEU A 56 21.61 -25.57 -9.20
C LEU A 56 20.28 -24.84 -9.48
N ASN A 57 19.14 -25.50 -9.25
CA ASN A 57 17.80 -24.99 -9.53
C ASN A 57 17.54 -23.70 -8.74
N MET A 58 17.60 -22.57 -9.45
CA MET A 58 17.40 -21.24 -8.85
C MET A 58 15.98 -21.05 -8.32
N TYR A 59 14.96 -21.63 -8.96
CA TYR A 59 13.58 -21.51 -8.47
C TYR A 59 13.40 -22.25 -7.16
N SER A 60 13.87 -23.50 -7.04
CA SER A 60 13.76 -24.25 -5.80
C SER A 60 14.54 -23.58 -4.67
N ARG A 61 15.78 -23.13 -4.94
CA ARG A 61 16.60 -22.38 -3.96
C ARG A 61 15.91 -21.11 -3.48
N LEU A 62 15.19 -20.43 -4.37
CA LEU A 62 14.39 -19.26 -4.01
C LEU A 62 13.16 -19.64 -3.17
N MET A 63 12.44 -20.71 -3.53
CA MET A 63 11.28 -21.18 -2.77
C MET A 63 11.66 -21.66 -1.35
N GLU A 64 12.87 -22.18 -1.16
CA GLU A 64 13.39 -22.54 0.17
C GLU A 64 13.42 -21.34 1.14
N LEU A 65 13.58 -20.12 0.62
CA LEU A 65 13.56 -18.91 1.43
C LEU A 65 12.22 -18.70 2.16
N LYS A 66 11.11 -19.20 1.60
CA LYS A 66 9.78 -19.15 2.25
C LYS A 66 9.71 -19.93 3.57
N LYS A 67 10.64 -20.86 3.82
CA LYS A 67 10.69 -21.60 5.09
C LYS A 67 11.15 -20.75 6.26
N THR A 68 11.85 -19.65 5.98
CA THR A 68 12.48 -18.80 7.02
C THR A 68 11.60 -17.64 7.45
N ASN A 69 10.82 -17.07 6.53
CA ASN A 69 9.94 -15.92 6.76
C ASN A 69 8.70 -16.04 5.86
N ASP A 70 7.56 -15.47 6.27
CA ASP A 70 6.35 -15.36 5.44
C ASP A 70 6.52 -14.29 4.36
N ILE A 71 7.34 -14.62 3.36
CA ILE A 71 7.60 -13.80 2.18
C ILE A 71 6.79 -14.32 0.98
N LYS A 72 6.38 -13.40 0.11
CA LYS A 72 5.77 -13.76 -1.19
C LYS A 72 6.81 -13.69 -2.30
N ILE A 73 6.79 -14.65 -3.21
CA ILE A 73 7.75 -14.79 -4.29
C ILE A 73 7.00 -14.80 -5.62
N LEU A 74 7.14 -13.72 -6.38
CA LEU A 74 6.52 -13.56 -7.69
C LEU A 74 7.55 -13.82 -8.80
N LEU A 75 7.05 -14.23 -9.96
CA LEU A 75 7.86 -14.35 -11.17
C LEU A 75 7.60 -13.13 -12.06
N ALA A 76 8.64 -12.41 -12.47
CA ALA A 76 8.49 -11.35 -13.45
C ALA A 76 8.64 -11.89 -14.88
N ILE A 77 7.75 -11.47 -15.78
CA ILE A 77 7.85 -11.69 -17.22
C ILE A 77 8.28 -10.39 -17.90
N ALA A 78 9.16 -10.50 -18.89
CA ALA A 78 9.73 -9.41 -19.72
C ALA A 78 10.82 -8.56 -19.01
N GLY A 79 11.46 -7.64 -19.73
CA GLY A 79 12.54 -6.76 -19.24
C GLY A 79 13.36 -6.12 -20.38
N TRP A 80 14.06 -5.00 -20.11
CA TRP A 80 14.72 -4.06 -21.07
C TRP A 80 15.47 -4.65 -22.27
N ASN A 81 15.89 -5.92 -22.25
CA ASN A 81 16.70 -6.55 -23.31
C ASN A 81 16.26 -7.96 -23.72
N PHE A 82 15.06 -8.41 -23.33
CA PHE A 82 14.59 -9.71 -23.79
C PHE A 82 13.81 -9.56 -25.10
N ASP A 83 14.29 -10.21 -26.17
CA ASP A 83 13.42 -10.91 -27.14
C ASP A 83 12.67 -11.99 -26.35
N SER A 84 11.80 -11.73 -25.37
CA SER A 84 10.60 -10.95 -25.60
C SER A 84 9.62 -11.70 -26.50
N GLY A 85 10.03 -12.81 -27.14
CA GLY A 85 9.33 -13.58 -28.18
C GLY A 85 7.87 -13.18 -28.27
N ASP A 86 7.58 -12.33 -29.25
CA ASP A 86 6.57 -11.26 -29.19
C ASP A 86 5.43 -11.50 -28.16
N ILE A 87 5.67 -11.12 -26.90
CA ILE A 87 4.61 -10.98 -25.89
C ILE A 87 3.48 -10.10 -26.43
N PHE A 88 3.82 -9.17 -27.32
CA PHE A 88 2.89 -8.39 -28.12
C PHE A 88 1.97 -9.23 -28.99
N ASP A 89 2.50 -10.22 -29.70
CA ASP A 89 1.71 -11.10 -30.58
C ASP A 89 0.81 -12.01 -29.75
N VAL A 90 1.32 -12.48 -28.60
CA VAL A 90 0.54 -13.22 -27.62
C VAL A 90 -0.62 -12.38 -27.11
N ILE A 91 -0.37 -11.14 -26.68
CA ILE A 91 -1.41 -10.27 -26.10
C ILE A 91 -2.40 -9.82 -27.18
N LYS A 92 -1.96 -9.48 -28.40
CA LYS A 92 -2.83 -9.05 -29.50
C LYS A 92 -3.81 -10.13 -29.92
N ASN A 93 -3.36 -11.39 -29.96
CA ASN A 93 -4.19 -12.50 -30.38
C ASN A 93 -5.02 -13.06 -29.20
N LYS A 94 -6.35 -12.96 -29.30
CA LYS A 94 -7.27 -13.43 -28.24
C LYS A 94 -7.06 -14.90 -27.85
N GLN A 95 -6.78 -15.78 -28.82
CA GLN A 95 -6.57 -17.20 -28.54
C GLN A 95 -5.23 -17.43 -27.84
N LEU A 96 -4.14 -16.83 -28.34
CA LEU A 96 -2.83 -16.94 -27.70
C LEU A 96 -2.84 -16.33 -26.30
N ARG A 97 -3.51 -15.19 -26.10
CA ARG A 97 -3.66 -14.56 -24.78
C ARG A 97 -4.40 -15.46 -23.80
N LYS A 98 -5.49 -16.09 -24.23
CA LYS A 98 -6.22 -17.07 -23.40
C LYS A 98 -5.33 -18.25 -23.01
N GLU A 99 -4.58 -18.80 -23.96
CA GLU A 99 -3.64 -19.90 -23.70
C GLU A 99 -2.52 -19.47 -22.76
N PHE A 100 -1.98 -18.26 -22.95
CA PHE A 100 -0.97 -17.68 -22.08
C PHE A 100 -1.47 -17.51 -20.65
N VAL A 101 -2.68 -16.99 -20.44
CA VAL A 101 -3.29 -16.84 -19.11
C VAL A 101 -3.41 -18.20 -18.42
N GLN A 102 -3.94 -19.21 -19.12
CA GLN A 102 -4.10 -20.57 -18.57
C GLN A 102 -2.75 -21.20 -18.21
N GLN A 103 -1.78 -21.11 -19.11
CA GLN A 103 -0.48 -21.75 -18.92
C GLN A 103 0.39 -21.02 -17.90
N SER A 104 0.29 -19.69 -17.82
CA SER A 104 0.97 -18.92 -16.78
C SER A 104 0.43 -19.29 -15.41
N THR A 105 -0.89 -19.40 -15.27
CA THR A 105 -1.52 -19.86 -14.02
C THR A 105 -0.99 -21.24 -13.62
N GLN A 106 -0.91 -22.19 -14.56
CA GLN A 106 -0.37 -23.52 -14.29
C GLN A 106 1.11 -23.48 -13.92
N PHE A 107 1.93 -22.74 -14.67
CA PHE A 107 3.37 -22.62 -14.43
C PHE A 107 3.67 -22.09 -13.03
N LEU A 108 2.99 -21.01 -12.62
CA LEU A 108 3.19 -20.41 -11.30
C LEU A 108 2.87 -21.40 -10.18
N ARG A 109 1.80 -22.19 -10.34
CA ARG A 109 1.41 -23.22 -9.37
C ARG A 109 2.40 -24.39 -9.34
N ASP A 110 2.84 -24.88 -10.49
CA ASP A 110 3.78 -25.98 -10.60
C ASP A 110 5.12 -25.67 -9.91
N TYR A 111 5.56 -24.41 -10.02
CA TYR A 111 6.82 -23.94 -9.42
C TYR A 111 6.63 -23.12 -8.13
N GLN A 112 5.42 -23.15 -7.54
CA GLN A 112 5.10 -22.56 -6.24
C GLN A 112 5.32 -21.05 -6.12
N PHE A 113 5.24 -20.30 -7.22
CA PHE A 113 5.21 -18.84 -7.17
C PHE A 113 3.89 -18.33 -6.60
N ASP A 114 3.94 -17.25 -5.84
CA ASP A 114 2.78 -16.59 -5.24
C ASP A 114 2.10 -15.62 -6.19
N GLY A 115 2.65 -15.39 -7.39
CA GLY A 115 2.08 -14.46 -8.36
C GLY A 115 2.95 -14.16 -9.55
N LEU A 116 2.44 -13.30 -10.42
CA LEU A 116 3.11 -12.82 -11.64
C LEU A 116 3.29 -11.31 -11.59
N ASP A 117 4.50 -10.84 -11.90
CA ASP A 117 4.77 -9.43 -12.17
C ASP A 117 4.91 -9.19 -13.68
N LEU A 118 4.11 -8.28 -14.22
CA LEU A 118 4.18 -7.86 -15.61
C LEU A 118 5.21 -6.74 -15.76
N HIS A 119 6.43 -7.08 -16.19
CA HIS A 119 7.52 -6.11 -16.45
C HIS A 119 7.61 -5.83 -17.96
N CYS A 120 6.53 -5.31 -18.54
CA CYS A 120 6.49 -4.96 -19.95
C CYS A 120 7.06 -3.56 -20.16
N GLU A 121 8.35 -3.47 -20.49
CA GLU A 121 8.96 -2.24 -21.01
C GLU A 121 8.84 -2.23 -22.54
N TYR A 122 8.16 -1.23 -23.08
CA TYR A 122 7.78 -1.13 -24.49
C TYR A 122 8.86 -0.38 -25.29
N PRO A 123 9.81 -1.03 -25.97
CA PRO A 123 11.02 -0.35 -26.45
C PRO A 123 10.77 0.60 -27.63
N ASP A 124 9.55 0.71 -28.14
CA ASP A 124 9.27 1.29 -29.47
C ASP A 124 7.83 1.83 -29.66
N ASN A 125 7.08 2.18 -28.59
CA ASN A 125 5.66 2.54 -28.70
C ASN A 125 4.81 1.48 -29.48
N ARG A 126 5.22 0.20 -29.46
CA ARG A 126 4.62 -0.88 -30.27
C ARG A 126 3.22 -1.25 -29.80
N LEU A 127 2.87 -0.97 -28.54
CA LEU A 127 1.48 -0.87 -28.13
C LEU A 127 0.98 0.54 -28.40
N ARG A 128 0.50 0.77 -29.64
CA ARG A 128 -0.47 1.86 -29.87
C ARG A 128 -1.86 1.54 -29.29
N ASN A 129 -1.95 0.57 -28.37
CA ASN A 129 -3.20 0.03 -27.85
C ASN A 129 -3.01 -0.44 -26.40
N LYS A 130 -2.93 0.52 -25.48
CA LYS A 130 -2.95 0.29 -24.02
C LYS A 130 -4.10 -0.59 -23.53
N GLN A 131 -5.21 -0.66 -24.27
CA GLN A 131 -6.34 -1.53 -23.94
C GLN A 131 -5.94 -3.01 -23.96
N LEU A 132 -4.92 -3.40 -24.74
CA LEU A 132 -4.39 -4.75 -24.74
C LEU A 132 -3.73 -5.13 -23.42
N PHE A 133 -2.98 -4.21 -22.80
CA PHE A 133 -2.42 -4.41 -21.47
C PHE A 133 -3.55 -4.54 -20.43
N THR A 134 -4.53 -3.63 -20.46
CA THR A 134 -5.72 -3.70 -19.59
C THR A 134 -6.49 -5.02 -19.74
N THR A 135 -6.62 -5.51 -20.97
CA THR A 135 -7.31 -6.77 -21.26
C THR A 135 -6.53 -7.95 -20.67
N LEU A 136 -5.22 -7.99 -20.85
CA LEU A 136 -4.37 -9.01 -20.23
C LEU A 136 -4.47 -8.96 -18.71
N THR A 137 -4.35 -7.79 -18.07
CA THR A 137 -4.43 -7.67 -16.61
C THR A 137 -5.77 -8.16 -16.08
N LYS A 138 -6.87 -7.85 -16.76
CA LYS A 138 -8.21 -8.33 -16.40
C LYS A 138 -8.32 -9.85 -16.51
N GLU A 139 -7.87 -10.42 -17.62
CA GLU A 139 -7.97 -11.88 -17.86
C GLU A 139 -7.09 -12.67 -16.88
N LEU A 140 -5.87 -12.19 -16.59
CA LEU A 140 -5.00 -12.77 -15.55
C LEU A 140 -5.62 -12.66 -14.16
N HIS A 141 -6.13 -11.48 -13.79
CA HIS A 141 -6.77 -11.26 -12.49
C HIS A 141 -7.88 -12.27 -12.25
N ILE A 142 -8.80 -12.44 -13.22
CA ILE A 142 -9.89 -13.42 -13.14
C ILE A 142 -9.37 -14.85 -13.00
N ALA A 143 -8.34 -15.22 -13.78
CA ALA A 143 -7.77 -16.57 -13.73
C ALA A 143 -7.02 -16.87 -12.42
N PHE A 144 -6.49 -15.84 -11.76
CA PHE A 144 -5.69 -15.95 -10.55
C PHE A 144 -6.53 -16.04 -9.27
N GLN A 145 -7.75 -15.44 -9.26
CA GLN A 145 -8.64 -15.43 -8.09
C GLN A 145 -8.84 -16.80 -7.41
N PRO A 146 -9.13 -17.91 -8.14
CA PRO A 146 -9.35 -19.21 -7.51
C PRO A 146 -8.12 -19.81 -6.81
N TYR A 147 -6.93 -19.28 -7.11
CA TYR A 147 -5.65 -19.80 -6.63
C TYR A 147 -4.92 -18.83 -5.70
N TYR A 148 -5.53 -17.68 -5.37
CA TYR A 148 -4.92 -16.65 -4.53
C TYR A 148 -3.54 -16.17 -5.04
N LEU A 149 -3.34 -16.18 -6.37
CA LEU A 149 -2.12 -15.68 -6.99
C LEU A 149 -2.18 -14.15 -7.08
N LEU A 150 -1.09 -13.49 -6.70
CA LEU A 150 -0.90 -12.05 -6.86
C LEU A 150 -0.67 -11.70 -8.34
N LEU A 151 -1.19 -10.55 -8.75
CA LEU A 151 -0.91 -9.94 -10.04
C LEU A 151 -0.41 -8.52 -9.84
N THR A 152 0.86 -8.29 -10.19
CA THR A 152 1.52 -7.01 -10.07
C THR A 152 2.07 -6.56 -11.41
N ALA A 153 2.49 -5.30 -11.52
CA ALA A 153 3.17 -4.81 -12.70
C ALA A 153 4.30 -3.85 -12.35
N THR A 154 5.45 -4.03 -13.00
CA THR A 154 6.56 -3.09 -12.97
C THR A 154 6.46 -2.17 -14.18
N VAL A 155 6.23 -0.88 -13.94
CA VAL A 155 5.69 0.07 -14.94
C VAL A 155 6.57 1.30 -15.14
N GLY A 156 6.57 1.81 -16.37
CA GLY A 156 7.40 2.93 -16.79
C GLY A 156 6.99 4.28 -16.19
N ALA A 157 7.98 5.17 -16.06
CA ALA A 157 7.83 6.46 -15.38
C ALA A 157 7.81 7.69 -16.31
N ALA A 158 8.23 7.54 -17.58
CA ALA A 158 8.23 8.64 -18.54
C ALA A 158 6.82 8.88 -19.08
N LYS A 159 6.39 10.14 -19.18
CA LYS A 159 5.05 10.53 -19.64
C LYS A 159 4.63 9.83 -20.94
N SER A 160 5.53 9.81 -21.93
CA SER A 160 5.26 9.20 -23.23
C SER A 160 4.96 7.71 -23.14
N ILE A 161 5.65 6.98 -22.25
CA ILE A 161 5.42 5.56 -21.99
C ILE A 161 4.07 5.41 -21.27
N ILE A 162 3.84 6.21 -20.22
CA ILE A 162 2.61 6.12 -19.42
C ILE A 162 1.37 6.32 -20.29
N GLU A 163 1.35 7.36 -21.13
CA GLU A 163 0.21 7.69 -21.98
C GLU A 163 -0.04 6.67 -23.09
N ALA A 164 1.03 6.09 -23.63
CA ALA A 164 0.98 5.10 -24.70
C ALA A 164 0.49 3.73 -24.21
N ASP A 165 0.93 3.32 -23.02
CA ASP A 165 0.92 1.91 -22.65
C ASP A 165 -0.08 1.55 -21.55
N TYR A 166 -0.57 2.52 -20.75
CA TYR A 166 -1.39 2.22 -19.56
C TYR A 166 -2.73 2.96 -19.51
N GLU A 167 -3.81 2.22 -19.24
CA GLU A 167 -5.09 2.78 -18.77
C GLU A 167 -5.12 2.71 -17.23
N ILE A 168 -4.46 3.67 -16.58
CA ILE A 168 -4.13 3.64 -15.15
C ILE A 168 -5.34 3.34 -14.25
N ASP A 169 -6.45 4.04 -14.46
CA ASP A 169 -7.70 3.90 -13.73
C ASP A 169 -8.30 2.49 -13.84
N LYS A 170 -8.14 1.84 -14.99
CA LYS A 170 -8.64 0.48 -15.24
C LYS A 170 -7.72 -0.57 -14.65
N ILE A 171 -6.40 -0.45 -14.84
CA ILE A 171 -5.45 -1.44 -14.32
C ILE A 171 -5.37 -1.41 -12.78
N SER A 172 -5.64 -0.27 -12.14
CA SER A 172 -5.72 -0.14 -10.68
C SER A 172 -6.78 -1.07 -10.06
N GLN A 173 -7.79 -1.48 -10.83
CA GLN A 173 -8.85 -2.40 -10.37
C GLN A 173 -8.39 -3.86 -10.36
N TYR A 174 -7.44 -4.23 -11.21
CA TYR A 174 -7.04 -5.63 -11.43
C TYR A 174 -5.71 -5.99 -10.80
N LEU A 175 -4.81 -5.03 -10.64
CA LEU A 175 -3.49 -5.24 -10.04
C LEU A 175 -3.56 -5.10 -8.51
N ASP A 176 -2.81 -5.94 -7.81
CA ASP A 176 -2.61 -5.82 -6.35
C ASP A 176 -1.81 -4.56 -6.03
N PHE A 177 -0.70 -4.35 -6.74
CA PHE A 177 0.10 -3.12 -6.69
C PHE A 177 0.94 -2.95 -7.96
N VAL A 178 1.47 -1.73 -8.15
CA VAL A 178 2.43 -1.39 -9.19
C VAL A 178 3.78 -1.02 -8.60
N ASN A 179 4.86 -1.48 -9.23
CA ASN A 179 6.22 -1.04 -8.95
C ASN A 179 6.60 0.02 -9.98
N LEU A 180 6.55 1.30 -9.58
CA LEU A 180 6.94 2.40 -10.47
C LEU A 180 8.45 2.46 -10.60
N MET A 181 8.95 2.70 -11.82
CA MET A 181 10.38 2.84 -12.08
C MET A 181 10.81 4.29 -12.35
N PRO A 182 10.71 5.23 -11.36
CA PRO A 182 11.07 6.63 -11.58
C PRO A 182 12.58 6.83 -11.47
N TYR A 183 13.32 6.11 -12.28
CA TYR A 183 14.78 6.12 -12.35
C TYR A 183 15.24 5.96 -13.80
N ASP A 184 16.52 6.27 -14.06
CA ASP A 184 17.08 6.46 -15.40
C ASP A 184 16.33 7.50 -16.25
N LEU A 185 15.64 8.44 -15.59
CA LEU A 185 14.76 9.41 -16.25
C LEU A 185 15.54 10.43 -17.11
N GLN A 186 16.73 10.81 -16.66
CA GLN A 186 17.52 11.86 -17.30
C GLN A 186 18.92 11.42 -17.74
N ALA A 187 19.37 10.22 -17.32
CA ALA A 187 20.73 9.76 -17.48
C ALA A 187 20.79 8.37 -18.09
N GLY A 188 21.73 8.17 -19.01
CA GLY A 188 21.96 6.90 -19.69
C GLY A 188 22.93 7.05 -20.85
N SER A 189 23.23 5.94 -21.53
CA SER A 189 24.26 5.89 -22.58
C SER A 189 23.98 6.77 -23.80
N TRP A 190 22.74 7.24 -23.95
CA TRP A 190 22.27 8.12 -25.02
C TRP A 190 22.53 9.62 -24.75
N LYS A 191 23.03 9.99 -23.57
CA LYS A 191 23.31 11.38 -23.20
C LYS A 191 24.78 11.72 -23.46
N ASN A 192 25.02 12.92 -23.99
CA ASN A 192 26.34 13.53 -24.15
C ASN A 192 26.64 14.57 -23.05
N THR A 193 25.87 14.55 -21.97
CA THR A 193 26.00 15.45 -20.81
C THR A 193 25.77 14.68 -19.50
N THR A 194 26.43 15.13 -18.43
CA THR A 194 26.22 14.59 -17.08
C THR A 194 24.77 14.84 -16.65
N SER A 195 24.18 13.87 -15.96
CA SER A 195 22.77 13.95 -15.56
C SER A 195 22.51 13.05 -14.37
N LEU A 196 21.60 13.48 -13.50
CA LEU A 196 21.13 12.69 -12.37
C LEU A 196 20.11 11.66 -12.86
N HIS A 197 20.28 10.39 -12.51
CA HIS A 197 19.37 9.35 -12.98
C HIS A 197 18.08 9.19 -12.14
N THR A 198 18.06 9.70 -10.91
CA THR A 198 16.96 9.53 -9.94
C THR A 198 16.49 10.83 -9.27
N PRO A 199 16.42 11.99 -9.95
CA PRO A 199 16.11 13.26 -9.28
C PRO A 199 14.72 13.23 -8.64
N LEU A 200 14.62 13.59 -7.36
CA LEU A 200 13.35 13.61 -6.64
C LEU A 200 12.44 14.72 -7.14
N TYR A 201 13.01 15.91 -7.37
CA TYR A 201 12.33 17.08 -7.90
C TYR A 201 12.98 17.59 -9.19
N ALA A 202 12.25 18.42 -9.93
CA ALA A 202 12.75 19.06 -11.14
C ALA A 202 13.84 20.10 -10.85
N ASN A 203 14.81 20.23 -11.76
CA ASN A 203 15.65 21.42 -11.81
C ASN A 203 14.82 22.59 -12.40
N PRO A 204 14.58 23.69 -11.67
CA PRO A 204 13.79 24.81 -12.14
C PRO A 204 14.43 25.57 -13.31
N GLN A 205 15.74 25.43 -13.50
CA GLN A 205 16.48 26.08 -14.59
C GLN A 205 16.37 25.31 -15.91
N ASP A 206 15.99 24.03 -15.88
CA ASP A 206 15.84 23.20 -17.08
C ASP A 206 14.38 22.87 -17.37
N LYS A 207 13.74 23.72 -18.18
CA LYS A 207 12.35 23.56 -18.61
C LYS A 207 12.08 22.24 -19.34
N LYS A 208 13.09 21.64 -19.98
CA LYS A 208 12.93 20.37 -20.70
C LYS A 208 12.84 19.18 -19.75
N GLN A 209 13.31 19.33 -18.51
CA GLN A 209 13.43 18.25 -17.53
C GLN A 209 12.39 18.31 -16.41
N ILE A 210 11.42 19.24 -16.51
CA ILE A 210 10.43 19.49 -15.46
C ILE A 210 9.52 18.28 -15.14
N ILE A 211 9.37 17.34 -16.09
CA ILE A 211 8.57 16.12 -15.93
C ILE A 211 9.41 14.87 -15.62
N PHE A 212 10.74 14.93 -15.76
CA PHE A 212 11.62 13.77 -15.63
C PHE A 212 12.16 13.62 -14.20
N ASN A 213 11.26 13.61 -13.21
CA ASN A 213 11.61 13.46 -11.79
C ASN A 213 10.59 12.59 -11.05
N GLN A 214 11.01 12.04 -9.91
CA GLN A 214 10.21 11.10 -9.12
C GLN A 214 8.90 11.71 -8.63
N ASN A 215 8.93 12.94 -8.11
CA ASN A 215 7.72 13.60 -7.63
C ASN A 215 6.69 13.80 -8.75
N TRP A 216 7.12 14.21 -9.94
CA TRP A 216 6.22 14.35 -11.08
C TRP A 216 5.58 13.02 -11.46
N THR A 217 6.38 11.96 -11.64
CA THR A 217 5.87 10.63 -12.01
C THR A 217 4.85 10.12 -11.00
N ILE A 218 5.17 10.17 -9.69
CA ILE A 218 4.26 9.68 -8.64
C ILE A 218 2.92 10.44 -8.67
N ASN A 219 2.96 11.78 -8.71
CA ASN A 219 1.72 12.56 -8.73
C ASN A 219 0.94 12.33 -10.03
N TYR A 220 1.61 12.12 -11.16
CA TYR A 220 0.95 11.81 -12.42
C TYR A 220 0.13 10.52 -12.33
N TRP A 221 0.71 9.43 -11.83
CA TRP A 221 0.00 8.16 -11.67
C TRP A 221 -1.21 8.27 -10.74
N ILE A 222 -1.05 8.98 -9.61
CA ILE A 222 -2.14 9.22 -8.65
C ILE A 222 -3.28 10.02 -9.30
N GLN A 223 -2.95 11.11 -10.01
CA GLN A 223 -3.94 11.97 -10.67
C GLN A 223 -4.74 11.25 -11.76
N HIS A 224 -4.18 10.19 -12.34
CA HIS A 224 -4.79 9.40 -13.40
C HIS A 224 -5.45 8.10 -12.91
N GLY A 225 -5.65 7.96 -11.59
CA GLY A 225 -6.53 6.94 -11.02
C GLY A 225 -5.83 5.75 -10.35
N MET A 226 -4.51 5.76 -10.20
CA MET A 226 -3.83 4.75 -9.39
C MET A 226 -3.98 5.08 -7.90
N SER A 227 -4.53 4.13 -7.14
CA SER A 227 -4.59 4.22 -5.69
C SER A 227 -3.19 4.36 -5.07
N LYS A 228 -3.01 5.28 -4.12
CA LYS A 228 -1.69 5.58 -3.53
C LYS A 228 -1.10 4.37 -2.81
N GLU A 229 -1.94 3.65 -2.08
CA GLU A 229 -1.63 2.43 -1.34
C GLU A 229 -1.24 1.26 -2.26
N LYS A 230 -1.49 1.36 -3.57
CA LYS A 230 -1.06 0.39 -4.59
C LYS A 230 0.24 0.79 -5.29
N ILE A 231 0.84 1.93 -4.93
CA ILE A 231 2.08 2.40 -5.56
C ILE A 231 3.29 2.04 -4.70
N ASN A 232 4.15 1.17 -5.20
CA ASN A 232 5.50 1.01 -4.69
C ASN A 232 6.45 1.89 -5.50
N MET A 233 7.13 2.82 -4.83
CA MET A 233 8.10 3.68 -5.50
C MET A 233 9.44 2.95 -5.64
N GLY A 234 9.90 2.81 -6.88
CA GLY A 234 11.18 2.19 -7.21
C GLY A 234 12.38 3.02 -6.74
N LEU A 235 13.26 2.38 -5.98
CA LEU A 235 14.56 2.88 -5.56
C LEU A 235 15.67 2.01 -6.15
N ILE A 236 16.76 2.63 -6.58
CA ILE A 236 17.88 1.92 -7.21
C ILE A 236 19.17 2.11 -6.45
N LEU A 237 19.98 1.05 -6.46
CA LEU A 237 21.19 0.89 -5.66
C LEU A 237 22.46 0.85 -6.52
N TYR A 238 22.39 1.36 -7.75
CA TYR A 238 23.54 1.59 -8.61
C TYR A 238 23.66 3.09 -8.93
N GLY A 239 24.76 3.50 -9.54
CA GLY A 239 24.95 4.84 -10.09
C GLY A 239 25.14 4.81 -11.60
N ARG A 240 24.75 5.91 -12.27
CA ARG A 240 25.06 6.15 -13.68
C ARG A 240 26.33 6.95 -13.81
N THR A 241 27.22 6.53 -14.71
CA THR A 241 28.56 7.10 -14.82
C THR A 241 28.84 7.66 -16.21
N PHE A 242 29.65 8.72 -16.24
CA PHE A 242 30.07 9.39 -17.46
C PHE A 242 31.56 9.68 -17.43
N LYS A 243 32.18 9.68 -18.60
CA LYS A 243 33.53 10.21 -18.81
C LYS A 243 33.43 11.68 -19.17
N LEU A 244 34.00 12.55 -18.34
CA LEU A 244 33.94 13.99 -18.54
C LEU A 244 34.76 14.39 -19.77
N PHE A 245 34.27 15.38 -20.52
CA PHE A 245 35.06 16.02 -21.58
C PHE A 245 36.22 16.84 -21.01
N ASN A 246 35.97 17.57 -19.92
CA ASN A 246 36.95 18.36 -19.18
C ASN A 246 36.55 18.41 -17.70
N SER A 247 37.44 18.01 -16.80
CA SER A 247 37.21 18.00 -15.35
C SER A 247 37.03 19.38 -14.72
N SER A 248 37.43 20.44 -15.41
CA SER A 248 37.17 21.83 -14.98
C SER A 248 35.69 22.19 -15.03
N ASN A 249 34.87 21.40 -15.75
CA ASN A 249 33.41 21.52 -15.77
C ASN A 249 32.80 20.15 -15.42
N ALA A 250 32.36 20.01 -14.17
CA ALA A 250 31.80 18.76 -13.64
C ALA A 250 30.43 18.95 -12.98
N ASP A 251 29.79 20.10 -13.22
CA ASP A 251 28.43 20.34 -12.79
C ASP A 251 27.43 19.45 -13.55
N ILE A 252 26.19 19.42 -13.09
CA ILE A 252 25.11 18.73 -13.79
C ILE A 252 24.88 19.41 -15.15
N GLY A 253 24.86 18.64 -16.22
CA GLY A 253 24.79 19.14 -17.60
C GLY A 253 26.14 19.36 -18.27
N ALA A 254 27.26 19.07 -17.59
CA ALA A 254 28.60 19.15 -18.16
C ALA A 254 28.77 18.19 -19.37
N PRO A 255 29.49 18.58 -20.44
CA PRO A 255 29.72 17.72 -21.59
C PRO A 255 30.49 16.43 -21.24
N THR A 256 30.07 15.32 -21.84
CA THR A 256 30.67 13.99 -21.64
C THR A 256 31.12 13.39 -22.97
N LEU A 257 32.22 12.63 -22.95
CA LEU A 257 32.74 11.94 -24.14
C LEU A 257 31.94 10.66 -24.43
N GLU A 258 31.67 9.90 -23.39
CA GLU A 258 31.08 8.58 -23.47
C GLU A 258 30.56 8.15 -22.08
N PRO A 259 29.76 7.07 -21.99
CA PRO A 259 29.41 6.49 -20.70
C PRO A 259 30.69 6.04 -19.98
N GLY A 260 30.69 6.14 -18.65
CA GLY A 260 31.88 5.84 -17.84
C GLY A 260 32.35 4.40 -18.00
N GLU A 261 33.63 4.15 -17.70
CA GLU A 261 34.22 2.82 -17.86
C GLU A 261 33.49 1.75 -17.01
N PRO A 262 33.38 0.50 -17.52
CA PRO A 262 32.70 -0.57 -16.81
C PRO A 262 33.38 -0.90 -15.48
N GLY A 263 32.57 -1.22 -14.48
CA GLY A 263 33.05 -1.72 -13.19
C GLY A 263 33.65 -3.14 -13.27
N LYS A 264 34.44 -3.50 -12.25
CA LYS A 264 35.09 -4.82 -12.15
C LYS A 264 34.08 -5.97 -12.13
N TYR A 265 32.93 -5.75 -11.47
CA TYR A 265 31.94 -6.77 -11.17
C TYR A 265 30.75 -6.69 -12.11
N THR A 266 30.12 -5.52 -12.23
CA THR A 266 28.96 -5.32 -13.10
C THR A 266 29.32 -5.42 -14.57
N ARG A 267 30.56 -5.02 -14.93
CA ARG A 267 31.10 -5.07 -16.30
C ARG A 267 30.21 -4.38 -17.34
N GLU A 268 29.41 -3.40 -16.90
CA GLU A 268 28.52 -2.63 -17.76
C GLU A 268 29.02 -1.18 -17.87
N LYS A 269 29.22 -0.71 -19.10
CA LYS A 269 29.66 0.66 -19.35
C LYS A 269 28.56 1.65 -18.94
N GLY A 270 28.91 2.70 -18.21
CA GLY A 270 27.98 3.72 -17.73
C GLY A 270 27.19 3.34 -16.47
N LEU A 271 27.51 2.22 -15.83
CA LEU A 271 26.84 1.76 -14.62
C LEU A 271 27.86 1.22 -13.61
N LEU A 272 27.67 1.55 -12.34
CA LEU A 272 28.40 0.94 -11.21
C LEU A 272 27.43 0.58 -10.10
N SER A 273 27.56 -0.62 -9.55
CA SER A 273 26.89 -1.00 -8.29
C SER A 273 27.29 -0.09 -7.12
N TYR A 274 26.49 -0.05 -6.04
CA TYR A 274 26.86 0.73 -4.86
C TYR A 274 28.18 0.26 -4.24
N TYR A 275 28.44 -1.05 -4.22
CA TYR A 275 29.69 -1.58 -3.70
C TYR A 275 30.91 -1.22 -4.58
N GLU A 276 30.77 -1.18 -5.91
CA GLU A 276 31.83 -0.67 -6.80
C GLU A 276 32.07 0.84 -6.63
N ILE A 277 31.02 1.59 -6.32
CA ILE A 277 31.12 3.02 -6.00
C ILE A 277 31.91 3.21 -4.69
N CYS A 278 31.62 2.41 -3.66
CA CYS A 278 32.37 2.42 -2.40
C CYS A 278 33.87 2.11 -2.61
N GLU A 279 34.21 1.08 -3.39
CA GLU A 279 35.61 0.77 -3.71
C GLU A 279 36.32 1.94 -4.40
N LYS A 280 35.66 2.61 -5.36
CA LYS A 280 36.25 3.76 -6.05
C LYS A 280 36.48 4.94 -5.11
N PHE A 281 35.53 5.22 -4.22
CA PHE A 281 35.66 6.31 -3.25
C PHE A 281 36.74 6.05 -2.19
N ASN A 282 37.03 4.78 -1.89
CA ASN A 282 38.10 4.42 -0.95
C ASN A 282 39.50 4.48 -1.60
N ASN A 283 39.59 4.25 -2.91
CA ASN A 283 40.88 4.14 -3.61
C ASN A 283 41.35 5.43 -4.28
N ASP A 284 40.42 6.30 -4.69
CA ASP A 284 40.71 7.51 -5.46
C ASP A 284 40.21 8.77 -4.74
N GLN A 285 40.75 9.93 -5.08
CA GLN A 285 40.23 11.22 -4.60
C GLN A 285 39.03 11.65 -5.45
N TRP A 286 37.86 11.82 -4.81
CA TRP A 286 36.63 12.25 -5.44
C TRP A 286 36.08 13.51 -4.76
N ILE A 287 35.52 14.42 -5.56
CA ILE A 287 34.76 15.56 -5.08
C ILE A 287 33.30 15.16 -5.01
N HIS A 288 32.73 15.16 -3.81
CA HIS A 288 31.33 14.82 -3.56
C HIS A 288 30.47 16.09 -3.54
N LYS A 289 29.33 16.04 -4.22
CA LYS A 289 28.37 17.15 -4.29
C LYS A 289 26.96 16.64 -4.02
N TYR A 290 26.22 17.45 -3.29
CA TYR A 290 24.80 17.24 -3.03
C TYR A 290 24.02 18.35 -3.75
N ASP A 291 23.11 17.95 -4.63
CA ASP A 291 22.15 18.87 -5.24
C ASP A 291 20.93 18.95 -4.31
N ASP A 292 20.80 20.08 -3.60
CA ASP A 292 19.71 20.31 -2.64
C ASP A 292 18.36 20.55 -3.33
N VAL A 293 18.31 20.88 -4.61
CA VAL A 293 17.04 21.10 -5.32
C VAL A 293 16.42 19.76 -5.72
N GLN A 294 17.21 18.90 -6.35
CA GLN A 294 16.83 17.61 -6.89
C GLN A 294 17.01 16.47 -5.88
N LYS A 295 17.59 16.75 -4.70
CA LYS A 295 17.81 15.84 -3.57
C LYS A 295 18.62 14.59 -3.95
N SER A 296 19.71 14.79 -4.68
CA SER A 296 20.54 13.71 -5.22
C SER A 296 22.03 13.97 -5.04
N MET A 297 22.80 12.89 -4.98
CA MET A 297 24.26 12.96 -4.90
C MET A 297 24.87 12.77 -6.28
N TYR A 298 25.98 13.47 -6.49
CA TYR A 298 26.94 13.12 -7.51
C TYR A 298 28.36 13.26 -6.99
N ALA A 299 29.30 12.60 -7.64
CA ALA A 299 30.72 12.72 -7.36
C ALA A 299 31.50 12.76 -8.67
N TYR A 300 32.61 13.47 -8.68
CA TYR A 300 33.49 13.51 -9.84
C TYR A 300 34.96 13.57 -9.46
N ASN A 301 35.81 13.17 -10.40
CA ASN A 301 37.25 13.36 -10.34
C ASN A 301 37.74 13.88 -11.70
N GLU A 302 39.05 13.83 -11.96
CA GLU A 302 39.65 14.34 -13.21
C GLU A 302 39.11 13.70 -14.50
N LYS A 303 38.47 12.54 -14.43
CA LYS A 303 38.05 11.78 -15.62
C LYS A 303 36.60 11.36 -15.60
N MET A 304 36.01 11.17 -14.43
CA MET A 304 34.76 10.46 -14.26
C MET A 304 33.77 11.28 -13.44
N TRP A 305 32.49 11.07 -13.75
CA TRP A 305 31.35 11.60 -13.02
C TRP A 305 30.40 10.45 -12.69
N ILE A 306 29.87 10.43 -11.46
CA ILE A 306 28.97 9.38 -10.95
C ILE A 306 27.76 10.07 -10.30
N GLY A 307 26.55 9.80 -10.81
CA GLY A 307 25.29 10.14 -10.16
C GLY A 307 24.74 8.91 -9.45
N TYR A 308 24.48 9.01 -8.14
CA TYR A 308 24.18 7.83 -7.32
C TYR A 308 23.30 8.17 -6.12
N ASN A 309 22.78 7.12 -5.47
CA ASN A 309 22.10 7.21 -4.18
C ASN A 309 23.03 6.81 -3.03
N ASN A 310 22.87 7.45 -1.88
CA ASN A 310 23.50 7.06 -0.62
C ASN A 310 22.44 7.01 0.50
N ILE A 311 22.87 6.69 1.72
CA ILE A 311 22.01 6.67 2.92
C ILE A 311 21.17 7.96 3.06
N HIS A 312 21.79 9.13 2.86
CA HIS A 312 21.11 10.42 2.99
C HIS A 312 20.02 10.61 1.93
N THR A 313 20.32 10.35 0.65
CA THR A 313 19.34 10.55 -0.43
C THR A 313 18.21 9.52 -0.41
N LEU A 314 18.49 8.28 0.01
CA LEU A 314 17.45 7.27 0.24
C LEU A 314 16.59 7.63 1.45
N THR A 315 17.16 8.18 2.52
CA THR A 315 16.39 8.66 3.68
C THR A 315 15.35 9.69 3.26
N ILE A 316 15.74 10.68 2.45
CA ILE A 316 14.81 11.69 1.93
C ILE A 316 13.70 11.05 1.09
N ARG A 317 14.03 10.07 0.25
CA ARG A 317 13.04 9.38 -0.60
C ARG A 317 12.06 8.54 0.23
N VAL A 318 12.53 7.84 1.26
CA VAL A 318 11.63 7.08 2.14
C VAL A 318 10.71 8.02 2.92
N ASN A 319 11.21 9.16 3.40
CA ASN A 319 10.35 10.17 4.02
C ASN A 319 9.29 10.69 3.05
N TYR A 320 9.68 11.00 1.82
CA TYR A 320 8.73 11.39 0.76
C TYR A 320 7.66 10.32 0.51
N ILE A 321 8.05 9.04 0.45
CA ILE A 321 7.14 7.90 0.26
C ILE A 321 6.13 7.81 1.41
N ASN A 322 6.61 7.92 2.65
CA ASN A 322 5.77 7.92 3.85
C ASN A 322 4.80 9.11 3.88
N GLU A 323 5.29 10.34 3.63
CA GLU A 323 4.48 11.56 3.60
C GLU A 323 3.40 11.52 2.53
N LYS A 324 3.66 10.88 1.39
CA LYS A 324 2.69 10.70 0.31
C LYS A 324 1.67 9.60 0.59
N GLY A 325 1.91 8.74 1.58
CA GLY A 325 1.06 7.58 1.89
C GLY A 325 1.06 6.55 0.76
N LEU A 326 2.23 6.25 0.20
CA LEU A 326 2.38 5.25 -0.85
C LEU A 326 2.39 3.82 -0.28
N GLY A 327 2.11 2.83 -1.12
CA GLY A 327 2.06 1.40 -0.75
C GLY A 327 3.39 0.83 -0.25
N GLY A 328 4.52 1.38 -0.71
CA GLY A 328 5.83 0.95 -0.23
C GLY A 328 6.99 1.32 -1.16
N VAL A 329 8.05 0.51 -1.08
CA VAL A 329 9.27 0.63 -1.87
C VAL A 329 9.50 -0.64 -2.68
N ALA A 330 9.82 -0.47 -3.97
CA ALA A 330 10.40 -1.53 -4.79
C ALA A 330 11.91 -1.26 -4.95
N ILE A 331 12.76 -2.27 -4.81
CA ILE A 331 14.22 -2.11 -4.92
C ILE A 331 14.72 -2.83 -6.16
N TRP A 332 15.35 -2.07 -7.07
CA TRP A 332 16.07 -2.62 -8.21
C TRP A 332 17.57 -2.31 -8.08
N ALA A 333 18.40 -3.26 -7.68
CA ALA A 333 18.10 -4.61 -7.24
C ALA A 333 19.04 -4.95 -6.06
N PRO A 334 18.71 -5.92 -5.20
CA PRO A 334 19.43 -6.15 -3.94
C PRO A 334 20.90 -6.54 -4.14
N ASP A 335 21.23 -7.12 -5.29
CA ASP A 335 22.58 -7.48 -5.72
C ASP A 335 23.47 -6.29 -6.10
N PHE A 336 22.93 -5.06 -6.13
CA PHE A 336 23.71 -3.83 -6.31
C PHE A 336 24.10 -3.17 -4.97
N ASP A 337 23.48 -3.55 -3.85
CA ASP A 337 23.92 -3.12 -2.51
C ASP A 337 25.20 -3.85 -2.10
N ASP A 338 25.87 -3.38 -1.04
CA ASP A 338 26.93 -4.16 -0.39
C ASP A 338 26.34 -5.30 0.44
N PHE A 339 25.78 -6.31 -0.24
CA PHE A 339 25.14 -7.48 0.37
C PHE A 339 26.10 -8.30 1.24
N SER A 340 27.41 -8.21 0.99
CA SER A 340 28.44 -8.92 1.76
C SER A 340 28.95 -8.16 2.99
N GLY A 341 28.77 -6.83 3.00
CA GLY A 341 29.32 -5.90 3.98
C GLY A 341 30.82 -5.63 3.88
N LYS A 342 31.48 -6.08 2.80
CA LYS A 342 32.95 -6.04 2.66
C LYS A 342 33.48 -4.82 1.92
N PHE A 343 32.64 -4.05 1.24
CA PHE A 343 33.07 -2.99 0.32
C PHE A 343 32.90 -1.58 0.89
N CYS A 344 31.83 -1.36 1.64
CA CYS A 344 31.44 -0.03 2.13
C CYS A 344 31.78 0.21 3.60
N ASN A 345 32.33 -0.78 4.32
CA ASN A 345 32.63 -0.72 5.77
C ASN A 345 31.39 -0.38 6.64
N ARG A 346 30.21 -0.88 6.26
CA ARG A 346 28.92 -0.57 6.92
C ARG A 346 28.07 -1.81 7.23
N GLY A 347 28.67 -2.99 7.19
CA GLY A 347 27.95 -4.26 7.31
C GLY A 347 27.12 -4.57 6.05
N PRO A 348 26.43 -5.72 6.03
CA PRO A 348 25.67 -6.17 4.86
C PRO A 348 24.44 -5.30 4.64
N TYR A 349 24.09 -5.10 3.36
CA TYR A 349 22.89 -4.38 2.92
C TYR A 349 22.71 -2.96 3.51
N PRO A 350 23.74 -2.09 3.49
CA PRO A 350 23.67 -0.80 4.17
C PRO A 350 22.57 0.11 3.62
N LEU A 351 22.29 0.08 2.31
CA LEU A 351 21.23 0.89 1.73
C LEU A 351 19.84 0.30 2.00
N ILE A 352 19.67 -1.01 1.81
CA ILE A 352 18.38 -1.67 2.07
C ILE A 352 18.02 -1.60 3.55
N ASN A 353 18.96 -1.85 4.47
CA ASN A 353 18.72 -1.71 5.91
C ASN A 353 18.27 -0.29 6.27
N THR A 354 18.87 0.74 5.68
CA THR A 354 18.44 2.13 5.88
C THR A 354 16.97 2.30 5.47
N VAL A 355 16.61 1.83 4.28
CA VAL A 355 15.25 1.93 3.75
C VAL A 355 14.26 1.19 4.65
N VAL A 356 14.55 -0.06 4.99
CA VAL A 356 13.67 -0.93 5.79
C VAL A 356 13.49 -0.37 7.20
N ASN A 357 14.55 0.08 7.84
CA ASN A 357 14.47 0.67 9.18
C ASN A 357 13.61 1.94 9.18
N LEU A 358 13.72 2.78 8.15
CA LEU A 358 12.90 3.98 8.04
C LEU A 358 11.42 3.65 7.82
N ILE A 359 11.09 2.68 6.97
CA ILE A 359 9.70 2.22 6.77
C ILE A 359 9.13 1.58 8.06
N ARG A 360 9.95 0.82 8.80
CA ARG A 360 9.55 0.24 10.10
C ARG A 360 9.41 1.29 11.19
N SER A 361 10.24 2.33 11.16
CA SER A 361 10.17 3.46 12.10
C SER A 361 8.96 4.36 11.81
N SER A 362 8.63 4.56 10.53
CA SER A 362 7.45 5.32 10.14
C SER A 362 6.17 4.59 10.54
N THR A 363 6.11 3.26 10.38
CA THR A 363 5.01 2.41 10.88
C THR A 363 4.96 2.29 12.41
N THR A 364 5.99 2.72 13.15
CA THR A 364 5.91 2.89 14.62
C THR A 364 5.50 4.30 15.03
N THR A 365 5.64 5.31 14.16
CA THR A 365 5.17 6.70 14.39
C THR A 365 3.81 7.03 13.77
N SER A 366 3.40 6.35 12.69
CA SER A 366 2.02 6.21 12.27
C SER A 366 1.52 4.93 12.91
N SER A 367 0.63 5.01 13.89
CA SER A 367 0.03 3.83 14.51
C SER A 367 -0.78 3.03 13.47
N SER A 368 -0.13 2.23 12.62
CA SER A 368 -0.72 1.02 12.12
C SER A 368 -0.73 0.07 13.31
N SER A 369 -1.91 -0.07 13.91
CA SER A 369 -2.20 -1.08 14.92
C SER A 369 -1.50 -2.39 14.56
N PRO A 370 -0.85 -3.10 15.50
CA PRO A 370 -0.32 -4.42 15.20
C PRO A 370 -1.45 -5.24 14.60
N SER A 371 -1.24 -5.80 13.40
CA SER A 371 -2.19 -6.72 12.78
C SER A 371 -2.43 -7.84 13.78
N ILE A 372 -3.61 -7.82 14.40
CA ILE A 372 -4.00 -8.84 15.35
C ILE A 372 -4.10 -10.15 14.55
N THR A 373 -3.11 -11.02 14.69
CA THR A 373 -3.14 -12.33 14.04
C THR A 373 -4.15 -13.21 14.76
N VAL A 374 -4.72 -14.18 14.05
CA VAL A 374 -5.55 -15.24 14.66
C VAL A 374 -4.78 -15.94 15.79
N GLU A 375 -3.45 -16.03 15.69
CA GLU A 375 -2.59 -16.62 16.72
C GLU A 375 -2.48 -15.75 17.99
N LEU A 376 -2.44 -14.43 17.84
CA LEU A 376 -2.51 -13.50 18.97
C LEU A 376 -3.87 -13.61 19.67
N LEU A 377 -4.97 -13.69 18.91
CA LEU A 377 -6.32 -13.90 19.43
C LEU A 377 -6.44 -15.21 20.21
N LYS A 378 -5.86 -16.31 19.71
CA LYS A 378 -5.78 -17.59 20.43
C LYS A 378 -5.01 -17.45 21.74
N THR A 379 -3.93 -16.68 21.77
CA THR A 379 -3.14 -16.43 22.99
C THR A 379 -3.93 -15.64 24.03
N ILE A 380 -4.64 -14.59 23.61
CA ILE A 380 -5.53 -13.81 24.49
C ILE A 380 -6.60 -14.73 25.10
N LYS A 381 -7.23 -15.57 24.29
CA LYS A 381 -8.25 -16.53 24.73
C LYS A 381 -7.70 -17.61 25.67
N LYS A 382 -6.46 -18.05 25.46
CA LYS A 382 -5.76 -18.98 26.37
C LYS A 382 -5.54 -18.36 27.75
N ASN A 383 -5.21 -17.07 27.79
CA ASN A 383 -4.94 -16.35 29.04
C ASN A 383 -6.22 -15.94 29.79
N ASN A 384 -7.34 -15.76 29.08
CA ASN A 384 -8.64 -15.49 29.70
C ASN A 384 -9.79 -16.12 28.92
N GLN A 385 -10.27 -17.28 29.40
CA GLN A 385 -11.34 -18.05 28.76
C GLN A 385 -12.71 -17.35 28.75
N LYS A 386 -12.88 -16.25 29.52
CA LYS A 386 -14.12 -15.47 29.52
C LYS A 386 -14.22 -14.53 28.30
N ILE A 387 -13.11 -14.24 27.63
CA ILE A 387 -13.09 -13.35 26.46
C ILE A 387 -13.76 -14.04 25.29
N LYS A 388 -14.73 -13.34 24.69
CA LYS A 388 -15.40 -13.73 23.44
C LYS A 388 -14.83 -12.93 22.29
N ILE A 389 -14.42 -13.62 21.23
CA ILE A 389 -13.80 -13.02 20.05
C ILE A 389 -14.77 -13.19 18.88
N ILE A 390 -15.34 -12.09 18.42
CA ILE A 390 -16.37 -12.06 17.38
C ILE A 390 -15.74 -11.50 16.10
N TYR A 391 -15.93 -12.18 14.98
CA TYR A 391 -15.38 -11.78 13.69
C TYR A 391 -16.34 -10.84 12.95
N SER A 392 -15.89 -9.66 12.56
CA SER A 392 -16.70 -8.62 11.90
C SER A 392 -16.35 -8.48 10.41
N ILE A 393 -17.36 -8.24 9.57
CA ILE A 393 -17.17 -7.98 8.12
C ILE A 393 -17.77 -6.64 7.67
N PHE A 394 -17.51 -6.26 6.41
CA PHE A 394 -17.86 -5.02 5.71
C PHE A 394 -17.08 -3.77 6.19
N GLY A 395 -17.34 -3.27 7.39
CA GLY A 395 -16.65 -2.09 7.92
C GLY A 395 -16.75 -0.85 7.03
N LEU A 396 -15.84 0.11 7.23
CA LEU A 396 -15.78 1.33 6.42
C LEU A 396 -15.37 0.98 4.98
N TRP A 397 -16.07 1.54 3.98
CA TRP A 397 -15.74 1.52 2.54
C TRP A 397 -16.14 0.29 1.72
N GLN A 398 -16.76 -0.75 2.30
CA GLN A 398 -17.30 -1.86 1.50
C GLN A 398 -18.72 -1.56 1.01
N SER A 399 -18.96 -1.69 -0.31
CA SER A 399 -20.25 -1.40 -0.95
C SER A 399 -20.91 -2.60 -1.61
N GLU A 400 -20.30 -3.79 -1.54
CA GLU A 400 -20.72 -4.98 -2.30
C GLU A 400 -21.70 -5.89 -1.54
N TYR A 401 -22.36 -5.40 -0.49
CA TYR A 401 -23.34 -6.19 0.25
C TYR A 401 -24.71 -6.28 -0.44
N SER A 402 -25.05 -5.36 -1.35
CA SER A 402 -26.38 -5.35 -1.97
C SER A 402 -26.63 -6.59 -2.83
N THR A 403 -25.61 -7.05 -3.56
CA THR A 403 -25.68 -8.28 -4.38
C THR A 403 -25.80 -9.52 -3.50
N LEU A 404 -25.02 -9.58 -2.40
CA LEU A 404 -25.13 -10.64 -1.41
C LEU A 404 -26.56 -10.71 -0.88
N LEU A 405 -27.14 -9.60 -0.43
CA LEU A 405 -28.50 -9.59 0.12
C LEU A 405 -29.56 -10.08 -0.87
N THR A 406 -29.44 -9.79 -2.17
CA THR A 406 -30.49 -10.10 -3.15
C THR A 406 -30.35 -11.46 -3.84
N HIS A 407 -29.18 -12.10 -3.85
CA HIS A 407 -28.94 -13.36 -4.57
C HIS A 407 -28.81 -14.54 -3.61
N ILE A 408 -29.79 -15.44 -3.61
CA ILE A 408 -29.87 -16.56 -2.67
C ILE A 408 -28.64 -17.48 -2.72
N GLU A 409 -28.18 -17.87 -3.91
CA GLU A 409 -27.01 -18.75 -4.08
C GLU A 409 -25.73 -18.14 -3.48
N GLN A 410 -25.55 -16.83 -3.64
CA GLN A 410 -24.40 -16.12 -3.06
C GLN A 410 -24.49 -16.07 -1.53
N ARG A 411 -25.70 -15.88 -0.96
CA ARG A 411 -25.90 -15.93 0.50
C ARG A 411 -25.61 -17.31 1.04
N GLU A 412 -26.12 -18.35 0.42
CA GLU A 412 -25.90 -19.73 0.87
C GLU A 412 -24.42 -20.09 0.86
N GLN A 413 -23.73 -19.80 -0.25
CA GLN A 413 -22.29 -20.00 -0.37
C GLN A 413 -21.50 -19.20 0.68
N PHE A 414 -21.87 -17.93 0.87
CA PHE A 414 -21.24 -17.08 1.88
C PHE A 414 -21.44 -17.65 3.30
N ASN A 415 -22.68 -18.04 3.63
CA ASN A 415 -23.08 -18.58 4.91
C ASN A 415 -22.28 -19.84 5.26
N GLU A 416 -22.09 -20.75 4.30
CA GLU A 416 -21.27 -21.94 4.48
C GLU A 416 -19.81 -21.58 4.74
N GLN A 417 -19.24 -20.70 3.91
CA GLN A 417 -17.83 -20.29 4.02
C GLN A 417 -17.54 -19.59 5.34
N ILE A 418 -18.38 -18.64 5.74
CA ILE A 418 -18.16 -17.89 6.97
C ILE A 418 -18.30 -18.82 8.18
N TYR A 419 -19.27 -19.73 8.18
CA TYR A 419 -19.44 -20.69 9.25
C TYR A 419 -18.20 -21.59 9.42
N GLN A 420 -17.68 -22.16 8.33
CA GLN A 420 -16.44 -22.96 8.38
C GLN A 420 -15.24 -22.13 8.84
N PHE A 421 -15.12 -20.90 8.35
CA PHE A 421 -14.06 -19.99 8.77
C PHE A 421 -14.10 -19.71 10.28
N LEU A 422 -15.28 -19.46 10.85
CA LEU A 422 -15.47 -19.20 12.28
C LEU A 422 -15.01 -20.39 13.13
N LEU A 423 -15.41 -21.60 12.73
CA LEU A 423 -15.04 -22.83 13.43
C LEU A 423 -13.54 -23.12 13.35
N ASN A 424 -12.96 -23.06 12.15
CA ASN A 424 -11.54 -23.34 11.92
C ASN A 424 -10.63 -22.39 12.71
N ASN A 425 -11.08 -21.15 12.90
CA ASN A 425 -10.32 -20.12 13.62
C ASN A 425 -10.77 -19.92 15.07
N LYS A 426 -11.71 -20.73 15.57
CA LYS A 426 -12.21 -20.72 16.97
C LYS A 426 -12.78 -19.37 17.42
N PHE A 427 -13.43 -18.64 16.52
CA PHE A 427 -14.21 -17.46 16.86
C PHE A 427 -15.45 -17.85 17.67
N ASP A 428 -15.91 -16.93 18.52
CA ASP A 428 -17.10 -17.09 19.36
C ASP A 428 -18.37 -16.51 18.73
N GLY A 429 -18.25 -15.88 17.57
CA GLY A 429 -19.38 -15.28 16.90
C GLY A 429 -19.03 -14.53 15.63
N PHE A 430 -20.07 -14.00 15.01
CA PHE A 430 -20.05 -13.25 13.78
C PHE A 430 -20.73 -11.89 13.96
N ASP A 431 -20.13 -10.84 13.39
CA ASP A 431 -20.66 -9.49 13.39
C ASP A 431 -20.72 -8.93 11.96
N ILE A 432 -21.76 -8.15 11.69
CA ILE A 432 -21.98 -7.53 10.39
C ILE A 432 -21.97 -6.01 10.55
N ASP A 433 -21.07 -5.32 9.86
CA ASP A 433 -20.93 -3.86 9.97
C ASP A 433 -21.15 -3.15 8.62
N PHE A 434 -22.42 -2.92 8.27
CA PHE A 434 -22.79 -2.39 6.94
C PHE A 434 -22.40 -0.92 6.70
N ASN A 435 -21.98 -0.18 7.71
CA ASN A 435 -21.69 1.27 7.65
C ASN A 435 -22.54 2.04 6.62
N ILE A 436 -23.87 2.04 6.82
CA ILE A 436 -24.82 2.60 5.85
C ILE A 436 -24.70 4.14 5.84
N GLN A 437 -24.24 4.69 4.72
CA GLN A 437 -24.21 6.14 4.48
C GLN A 437 -25.59 6.65 4.04
N ASP A 438 -25.90 7.91 4.34
CA ASP A 438 -27.21 8.54 4.08
C ASP A 438 -27.62 8.45 2.60
N ASN A 439 -26.67 8.56 1.66
CA ASN A 439 -26.89 8.44 0.22
C ASN A 439 -27.00 7.00 -0.29
N LYS A 440 -26.78 6.00 0.57
CA LYS A 440 -26.80 4.56 0.26
C LYS A 440 -27.94 3.82 0.94
N ILE A 441 -28.85 4.53 1.61
CA ILE A 441 -30.01 3.93 2.28
C ILE A 441 -30.87 3.11 1.31
N SER A 442 -31.01 3.55 0.05
CA SER A 442 -31.76 2.84 -1.00
C SER A 442 -31.17 1.47 -1.36
N LEU A 443 -29.89 1.22 -1.06
CA LEU A 443 -29.23 -0.07 -1.31
C LEU A 443 -29.54 -1.10 -0.22
N MET A 444 -30.08 -0.67 0.92
CA MET A 444 -30.42 -1.58 2.02
C MET A 444 -31.88 -2.02 1.92
N ASN A 445 -32.09 -3.29 1.61
CA ASN A 445 -33.42 -3.89 1.70
C ASN A 445 -33.58 -4.59 3.04
N LYS A 446 -34.29 -3.93 3.98
CA LYS A 446 -34.53 -4.44 5.34
C LYS A 446 -35.16 -5.85 5.38
N TYR A 447 -35.92 -6.22 4.36
CA TYR A 447 -36.52 -7.56 4.26
C TYR A 447 -35.46 -8.62 3.98
N TYR A 448 -34.62 -8.41 2.97
CA TYR A 448 -33.52 -9.35 2.65
C TYR A 448 -32.48 -9.42 3.76
N LEU A 449 -32.18 -8.29 4.43
CA LEU A 449 -31.34 -8.31 5.62
C LEU A 449 -31.91 -9.22 6.72
N SER A 450 -33.22 -9.11 6.99
CA SER A 450 -33.88 -9.94 8.01
C SER A 450 -33.86 -11.43 7.68
N ILE A 451 -34.02 -11.77 6.40
CA ILE A 451 -33.89 -13.15 5.91
C ILE A 451 -32.47 -13.64 6.18
N TRP A 452 -31.48 -12.88 5.74
CA TRP A 452 -30.08 -13.28 5.85
C TRP A 452 -29.63 -13.46 7.30
N LEU A 453 -30.01 -12.54 8.20
CA LEU A 453 -29.75 -12.69 9.64
C LEU A 453 -30.37 -13.98 10.20
N SER A 454 -31.54 -14.37 9.72
CA SER A 454 -32.20 -15.62 10.16
C SER A 454 -31.47 -16.86 9.63
N GLU A 455 -31.05 -16.84 8.35
CA GLU A 455 -30.20 -17.88 7.76
C GLU A 455 -28.90 -18.05 8.55
N LEU A 456 -28.23 -16.94 8.89
CA LEU A 456 -27.03 -16.93 9.72
C LEU A 456 -27.29 -17.44 11.14
N LYS A 457 -28.37 -17.01 11.81
CA LYS A 457 -28.67 -17.50 13.15
C LYS A 457 -28.87 -19.02 13.17
N ASN A 458 -29.53 -19.56 12.14
CA ASN A 458 -29.77 -21.01 12.02
C ASN A 458 -28.49 -21.83 11.91
N ILE A 459 -27.47 -21.36 11.18
CA ILE A 459 -26.20 -22.09 11.07
C ILE A 459 -25.34 -21.92 12.33
N LEU A 460 -25.37 -20.73 12.93
CA LEU A 460 -24.54 -20.37 14.10
C LEU A 460 -25.01 -21.02 15.41
N ILE A 461 -26.32 -21.30 15.55
CA ILE A 461 -26.89 -21.83 16.79
C ILE A 461 -26.31 -23.21 17.17
N SER A 462 -25.96 -24.03 16.18
CA SER A 462 -25.43 -25.38 16.36
C SER A 462 -24.16 -25.42 17.22
N ASN A 463 -23.32 -24.39 17.10
CA ASN A 463 -22.06 -24.23 17.83
C ASN A 463 -22.12 -23.10 18.87
N LYS A 464 -23.32 -22.61 19.20
CA LYS A 464 -23.54 -21.52 20.17
C LYS A 464 -22.72 -20.26 19.84
N LEU A 465 -22.55 -19.98 18.56
CA LEU A 465 -21.85 -18.79 18.09
C LEU A 465 -22.78 -17.57 18.20
N LEU A 466 -22.23 -16.45 18.66
CA LEU A 466 -22.93 -15.17 18.76
C LEU A 466 -23.14 -14.56 17.37
N LEU A 467 -24.21 -13.81 17.21
CA LEU A 467 -24.52 -13.00 16.04
C LEU A 467 -24.83 -11.57 16.48
N SER A 468 -24.09 -10.61 15.95
CA SER A 468 -24.32 -9.18 16.19
C SER A 468 -24.31 -8.36 14.90
N ILE A 469 -24.82 -7.13 14.98
CA ILE A 469 -24.86 -6.20 13.85
C ILE A 469 -24.55 -4.77 14.32
N GLY A 470 -23.72 -4.06 13.55
CA GLY A 470 -23.49 -2.64 13.68
C GLY A 470 -24.68 -1.82 13.16
N ILE A 471 -25.23 -0.95 14.01
CA ILE A 471 -26.34 -0.06 13.67
C ILE A 471 -25.89 1.39 13.82
N SER A 472 -26.08 2.19 12.76
CA SER A 472 -25.84 3.64 12.80
C SER A 472 -26.80 4.34 13.75
N GLY A 473 -26.30 5.27 14.57
CA GLY A 473 -27.13 6.12 15.42
C GLY A 473 -27.87 7.24 14.68
N LYS A 474 -27.75 7.35 13.34
CA LYS A 474 -28.39 8.41 12.57
C LYS A 474 -29.86 8.13 12.32
N LYS A 475 -30.73 9.10 12.61
CA LYS A 475 -32.18 8.99 12.42
C LYS A 475 -32.59 8.47 11.04
N LEU A 476 -32.04 9.03 9.97
CA LEU A 476 -32.43 8.64 8.61
C LEU A 476 -32.13 7.16 8.34
N VAL A 477 -31.01 6.65 8.83
CA VAL A 477 -30.66 5.22 8.68
C VAL A 477 -31.60 4.36 9.52
N LEU A 478 -31.86 4.75 10.76
CA LEU A 478 -32.78 4.05 11.66
C LEU A 478 -34.19 3.96 11.07
N ASP A 479 -34.69 5.01 10.41
CA ASP A 479 -36.06 5.04 9.88
C ASP A 479 -36.30 4.07 8.70
N TYR A 480 -35.27 3.79 7.91
CA TYR A 480 -35.44 3.14 6.60
C TYR A 480 -34.69 1.82 6.43
N SER A 481 -33.60 1.58 7.15
CA SER A 481 -32.68 0.50 6.81
C SER A 481 -32.94 -0.84 7.51
N TYR A 482 -33.73 -0.87 8.59
CA TYR A 482 -33.82 -2.04 9.47
C TYR A 482 -35.25 -2.43 9.82
N ASP A 483 -35.46 -3.72 10.06
CA ASP A 483 -36.65 -4.27 10.72
C ASP A 483 -36.26 -4.65 12.15
N PHE A 484 -36.41 -3.70 13.08
CA PHE A 484 -35.89 -3.85 14.44
C PHE A 484 -36.55 -4.97 15.23
N ILE A 485 -37.84 -5.25 15.01
CA ILE A 485 -38.54 -6.34 15.69
C ILE A 485 -37.94 -7.68 15.26
N ARG A 486 -37.70 -7.89 13.96
CA ARG A 486 -37.04 -9.10 13.47
C ARG A 486 -35.60 -9.20 13.96
N ILE A 487 -34.85 -8.10 13.85
CA ILE A 487 -33.47 -8.04 14.34
C ILE A 487 -33.41 -8.44 15.82
N ALA A 488 -34.22 -7.82 16.68
CA ALA A 488 -34.29 -8.12 18.11
C ALA A 488 -34.53 -9.60 18.41
N ASN A 489 -35.34 -10.28 17.60
CA ASN A 489 -35.64 -11.70 17.80
C ASN A 489 -34.56 -12.64 17.25
N THR A 490 -33.76 -12.19 16.28
CA THR A 490 -32.80 -13.04 15.56
C THR A 490 -31.38 -12.95 16.14
N ILE A 491 -30.90 -11.75 16.46
CA ILE A 491 -29.50 -11.55 16.86
C ILE A 491 -29.33 -11.56 18.39
N ASP A 492 -28.09 -11.72 18.85
CA ASP A 492 -27.77 -11.69 20.28
C ASP A 492 -27.73 -10.25 20.81
N PHE A 493 -27.10 -9.31 20.10
CA PHE A 493 -27.11 -7.88 20.45
C PHE A 493 -26.76 -6.98 19.25
N ILE A 494 -27.21 -5.72 19.28
CA ILE A 494 -26.79 -4.67 18.35
C ILE A 494 -25.57 -3.93 18.91
N ARG A 495 -24.70 -3.44 18.02
CA ARG A 495 -23.68 -2.43 18.34
C ARG A 495 -24.18 -1.07 17.85
N LEU A 496 -24.70 -0.24 18.75
CA LEU A 496 -25.25 1.08 18.41
C LEU A 496 -24.12 2.10 18.30
N MET A 497 -23.82 2.52 17.07
CA MET A 497 -22.78 3.48 16.74
C MET A 497 -23.34 4.91 16.78
N ALA A 498 -23.66 5.38 17.99
CA ALA A 498 -24.15 6.74 18.25
C ALA A 498 -22.98 7.74 18.43
N PHE A 499 -22.05 7.74 17.48
CA PHE A 499 -20.87 8.60 17.48
C PHE A 499 -20.53 9.08 16.06
N ASP A 500 -19.43 9.81 15.93
CA ASP A 500 -18.99 10.44 14.68
C ASP A 500 -20.00 11.43 14.11
N GLN A 501 -20.63 12.18 15.01
CA GLN A 501 -21.54 13.25 14.68
C GLN A 501 -20.74 14.44 14.11
N THR A 502 -20.43 14.41 12.82
CA THR A 502 -19.67 15.46 12.14
C THR A 502 -20.56 16.48 11.43
N SER A 503 -20.09 17.71 11.31
CA SER A 503 -20.67 18.73 10.43
C SER A 503 -19.62 19.23 9.43
N LYS A 504 -20.08 19.67 8.26
CA LYS A 504 -19.25 20.26 7.20
C LYS A 504 -19.05 21.76 7.35
N THR A 505 -19.83 22.42 8.19
CA THR A 505 -19.88 23.89 8.28
C THR A 505 -19.57 24.41 9.67
N VAL A 506 -19.70 23.58 10.70
CA VAL A 506 -19.49 23.97 12.09
C VAL A 506 -18.81 22.87 12.90
N THR A 507 -18.16 23.26 14.01
CA THR A 507 -17.65 22.30 15.01
C THR A 507 -18.78 21.48 15.60
N ASN A 508 -18.52 20.21 15.90
CA ASN A 508 -19.51 19.34 16.54
C ASN A 508 -18.85 18.34 17.49
N LEU A 509 -19.61 17.88 18.49
CA LEU A 509 -19.13 16.90 19.45
C LEU A 509 -19.14 15.49 18.82
N ILE A 510 -18.11 14.69 19.08
CA ILE A 510 -17.96 13.38 18.44
C ILE A 510 -19.02 12.37 18.88
N ASN A 511 -19.42 12.36 20.15
CA ASN A 511 -20.46 11.47 20.70
C ASN A 511 -21.11 12.06 21.96
N PRO A 512 -21.91 13.14 21.85
CA PRO A 512 -22.58 13.74 23.00
C PRO A 512 -23.56 12.76 23.66
N LEU A 513 -23.61 12.74 25.00
CA LEU A 513 -24.61 11.96 25.73
C LEU A 513 -26.01 12.55 25.54
N TYR A 514 -26.09 13.88 25.58
CA TYR A 514 -27.29 14.67 25.32
C TYR A 514 -27.01 15.82 24.36
N SER A 515 -28.02 16.20 23.57
CA SER A 515 -27.93 17.32 22.62
C SER A 515 -27.73 18.67 23.31
N VAL A 516 -26.94 19.53 22.68
CA VAL A 516 -26.65 20.89 23.18
C VAL A 516 -27.67 21.90 22.65
N THR A 517 -28.17 21.67 21.43
CA THR A 517 -29.14 22.53 20.74
C THR A 517 -30.34 21.72 20.25
N ASP A 518 -31.49 22.35 20.09
CA ASP A 518 -32.70 21.67 19.62
C ASP A 518 -32.54 21.10 18.20
N ASP A 519 -31.76 21.76 17.34
CA ASP A 519 -31.41 21.28 16.00
C ASP A 519 -30.63 19.96 16.00
N ASP A 520 -30.04 19.57 17.14
CA ASP A 520 -29.26 18.35 17.30
C ASP A 520 -30.02 17.21 17.95
N GLN A 521 -31.30 17.38 18.29
CA GLN A 521 -32.08 16.44 19.14
C GLN A 521 -32.11 14.97 18.67
N TYR A 522 -31.63 14.68 17.46
CA TYR A 522 -31.52 13.34 16.88
C TYR A 522 -30.07 12.83 16.74
N ASN A 523 -29.10 13.52 17.32
CA ASN A 523 -27.66 13.30 17.15
C ASN A 523 -26.93 13.14 18.50
N ASP A 524 -27.59 12.54 19.49
CA ASP A 524 -26.99 12.17 20.77
C ASP A 524 -27.25 10.71 21.16
N ILE A 525 -26.45 10.20 22.11
CA ILE A 525 -26.49 8.82 22.55
C ILE A 525 -27.83 8.47 23.20
N ASN A 526 -28.33 9.32 24.10
CA ASN A 526 -29.56 9.06 24.84
C ASN A 526 -30.76 8.96 23.89
N TRP A 527 -30.87 9.86 22.91
CA TRP A 527 -31.89 9.80 21.88
C TRP A 527 -31.79 8.52 21.07
N ALA A 528 -30.59 8.15 20.60
CA ALA A 528 -30.41 6.96 19.77
C ALA A 528 -30.84 5.68 20.51
N ILE A 529 -30.48 5.54 21.80
CA ILE A 529 -30.90 4.42 22.66
C ILE A 529 -32.42 4.37 22.79
N ASN A 530 -33.04 5.48 23.19
CA ASN A 530 -34.50 5.56 23.36
C ASN A 530 -35.23 5.28 22.04
N TYR A 531 -34.66 5.71 20.91
CA TYR A 531 -35.25 5.52 19.60
C TYR A 531 -35.23 4.06 19.16
N VAL A 532 -34.09 3.36 19.27
CA VAL A 532 -34.03 1.93 18.90
C VAL A 532 -34.86 1.06 19.85
N GLN A 533 -34.99 1.45 21.12
CA GLN A 533 -35.91 0.79 22.06
C GLN A 533 -37.36 0.95 21.63
N LYS A 534 -37.77 2.16 21.26
CA LYS A 534 -39.11 2.43 20.72
C LYS A 534 -39.39 1.65 19.43
N LEU A 535 -38.37 1.37 18.62
CA LEU A 535 -38.47 0.57 17.41
C LEU A 535 -38.49 -0.96 17.69
N GLY A 536 -38.24 -1.38 18.94
CA GLY A 536 -38.44 -2.76 19.38
C GLY A 536 -37.17 -3.50 19.83
N ILE A 537 -36.01 -2.83 19.95
CA ILE A 537 -34.80 -3.45 20.50
C ILE A 537 -34.85 -3.44 22.04
N PRO A 538 -34.80 -4.59 22.72
CA PRO A 538 -34.74 -4.63 24.17
C PRO A 538 -33.47 -3.97 24.73
N PRO A 539 -33.51 -3.28 25.88
CA PRO A 539 -32.34 -2.62 26.46
C PRO A 539 -31.12 -3.53 26.64
N GLU A 540 -31.34 -4.78 27.06
CA GLU A 540 -30.29 -5.79 27.27
C GLU A 540 -29.59 -6.25 25.98
N LYS A 541 -30.15 -5.94 24.82
CA LYS A 541 -29.55 -6.24 23.51
C LYS A 541 -28.80 -5.05 22.91
N ILE A 542 -28.65 -3.94 23.64
CA ILE A 542 -27.98 -2.74 23.13
C ILE A 542 -26.55 -2.68 23.71
N SER A 543 -25.56 -2.79 22.84
CA SER A 543 -24.16 -2.48 23.15
C SER A 543 -23.79 -1.12 22.56
N LEU A 544 -23.38 -0.17 23.40
CA LEU A 544 -23.06 1.19 22.98
C LEU A 544 -21.63 1.27 22.42
N GLY A 545 -21.48 1.84 21.23
CA GLY A 545 -20.18 2.15 20.66
C GLY A 545 -19.62 3.46 21.20
N LEU A 546 -18.39 3.44 21.71
CA LEU A 546 -17.67 4.63 22.18
C LEU A 546 -16.36 4.80 21.39
N PRO A 547 -16.16 5.93 20.69
CA PRO A 547 -14.97 6.14 19.89
C PRO A 547 -13.76 6.46 20.78
N THR A 548 -12.67 5.72 20.59
CA THR A 548 -11.34 5.98 21.18
C THR A 548 -10.48 6.87 20.28
N TYR A 549 -11.13 7.77 19.55
CA TYR A 549 -10.52 8.77 18.67
C TYR A 549 -11.32 10.06 18.78
N GLY A 550 -10.82 11.12 18.16
CA GLY A 550 -11.46 12.44 18.15
C GLY A 550 -11.55 13.02 16.74
N ARG A 551 -12.21 14.17 16.65
CA ARG A 551 -12.35 14.97 15.43
C ARG A 551 -11.71 16.33 15.63
N ARG A 552 -10.80 16.69 14.74
CA ARG A 552 -10.17 18.02 14.65
C ARG A 552 -10.87 18.86 13.59
N TYR A 553 -11.15 20.09 13.94
CA TYR A 553 -11.73 21.12 13.10
C TYR A 553 -10.79 22.33 13.06
N THR A 554 -10.78 23.02 11.92
CA THR A 554 -10.11 24.31 11.76
C THR A 554 -11.16 25.40 11.78
N LEU A 555 -11.12 26.30 12.77
CA LEU A 555 -12.06 27.40 12.94
C LEU A 555 -11.82 28.49 11.90
N VAL A 556 -12.89 29.16 11.46
CA VAL A 556 -12.78 30.39 10.66
C VAL A 556 -12.09 31.49 11.50
N ASN A 557 -12.59 31.64 12.73
CA ASN A 557 -12.10 32.58 13.72
C ASN A 557 -11.76 31.82 15.02
N GLY A 558 -10.50 31.88 15.47
CA GLY A 558 -10.05 31.16 16.66
C GLY A 558 -10.67 31.64 17.98
N HIS A 559 -11.28 32.83 17.99
CA HIS A 559 -12.04 33.34 19.13
C HIS A 559 -13.50 32.90 19.14
N GLU A 560 -14.01 32.37 18.03
CA GLU A 560 -15.29 31.65 17.95
C GLU A 560 -15.00 30.16 18.11
N ASN A 561 -14.98 29.69 19.35
CA ASN A 561 -14.43 28.37 19.72
C ASN A 561 -15.41 27.50 20.54
N THR A 562 -16.69 27.84 20.50
CA THR A 562 -17.75 27.07 21.15
C THR A 562 -18.24 25.95 20.23
N ILE A 563 -19.10 25.09 20.78
CA ILE A 563 -19.84 24.13 19.96
C ILE A 563 -20.67 24.90 18.92
N LYS A 564 -20.75 24.37 17.70
CA LYS A 564 -21.32 25.03 16.50
C LYS A 564 -20.59 26.26 15.96
N SER A 565 -19.33 26.50 16.34
CA SER A 565 -18.54 27.56 15.71
C SER A 565 -18.20 27.26 14.23
N PRO A 566 -18.16 28.26 13.34
CA PRO A 566 -17.88 28.06 11.91
C PRO A 566 -16.48 27.49 11.63
N ILE A 567 -16.39 26.59 10.64
CA ILE A 567 -15.13 25.90 10.27
C ILE A 567 -14.72 26.13 8.81
N ILE A 568 -13.43 25.90 8.54
CA ILE A 568 -12.86 25.83 7.19
C ILE A 568 -12.60 24.36 6.83
N GLY A 569 -13.13 23.93 5.70
CA GLY A 569 -12.92 22.57 5.19
C GLY A 569 -13.71 21.51 5.98
N SER A 570 -13.17 20.29 6.04
CA SER A 570 -13.80 19.14 6.72
C SER A 570 -13.00 18.72 7.95
N SER A 571 -13.69 18.10 8.91
CA SER A 571 -13.06 17.56 10.10
C SER A 571 -12.08 16.42 9.78
N MET A 572 -10.97 16.33 10.51
CA MET A 572 -10.00 15.24 10.42
C MET A 572 -10.09 14.31 11.64
N ILE A 573 -9.83 13.01 11.45
CA ILE A 573 -9.75 12.04 12.55
C ILE A 573 -8.39 12.22 13.25
N LEU A 574 -8.39 12.20 14.59
CA LEU A 574 -7.18 12.11 15.40
C LEU A 574 -7.25 10.89 16.32
N SER A 575 -6.17 10.13 16.43
CA SER A 575 -6.10 9.06 17.45
C SER A 575 -6.11 9.66 18.85
N TYR A 576 -6.55 8.91 19.86
CA TYR A 576 -6.48 9.38 21.25
C TYR A 576 -5.05 9.73 21.70
N SER A 577 -4.06 8.99 21.21
CA SER A 577 -2.64 9.27 21.45
C SER A 577 -2.20 10.63 20.90
N ASP A 578 -2.59 10.95 19.65
CA ASP A 578 -2.28 12.24 19.04
C ASP A 578 -3.00 13.38 19.76
N ILE A 579 -4.23 13.14 20.20
CA ILE A 579 -4.99 14.11 20.98
C ILE A 579 -4.26 14.41 22.28
N CYS A 580 -3.81 13.39 23.02
CA CYS A 580 -3.07 13.57 24.27
C CYS A 580 -1.81 14.42 24.04
N LYS A 581 -0.99 14.07 23.03
CA LYS A 581 0.20 14.86 22.67
C LYS A 581 -0.10 16.30 22.31
N LEU A 582 -1.22 16.55 21.61
CA LEU A 582 -1.64 17.89 21.21
C LEU A 582 -2.14 18.72 22.39
N ILE A 583 -2.98 18.15 23.25
CA ILE A 583 -3.63 18.87 24.35
C ILE A 583 -2.82 18.89 25.66
N GLU A 584 -1.68 18.20 25.70
CA GLU A 584 -0.71 18.28 26.80
C GLU A 584 0.13 19.56 26.78
N THR A 585 0.14 20.30 25.67
CA THR A 585 0.73 21.63 25.65
C THR A 585 -0.21 22.64 26.33
N ASP A 586 0.34 23.59 27.09
CA ASP A 586 -0.42 24.64 27.80
C ASP A 586 -1.19 25.60 26.85
N GLU A 587 -1.13 25.38 25.55
CA GLU A 587 -1.77 26.23 24.53
C GLU A 587 -3.22 25.85 24.24
N TYR A 588 -3.68 24.67 24.69
CA TYR A 588 -5.06 24.22 24.49
C TYR A 588 -5.92 24.44 25.75
N ILE A 589 -7.03 25.14 25.57
CA ILE A 589 -8.07 25.26 26.59
C ILE A 589 -8.99 24.04 26.48
N LYS A 590 -9.07 23.26 27.57
CA LYS A 590 -9.93 22.08 27.71
C LYS A 590 -11.27 22.50 28.32
N VAL A 591 -12.37 22.09 27.72
CA VAL A 591 -13.73 22.44 28.16
C VAL A 591 -14.55 21.17 28.31
N TYR A 592 -15.21 21.05 29.46
CA TYR A 592 -16.24 20.06 29.72
C TYR A 592 -17.61 20.73 29.63
N ASN A 593 -18.49 20.21 28.76
CA ASN A 593 -19.84 20.74 28.61
C ASN A 593 -20.83 19.94 29.48
N ASN A 594 -21.35 20.55 30.55
CA ASN A 594 -22.29 19.90 31.47
C ASN A 594 -23.66 19.57 30.84
N LYS A 595 -24.03 20.18 29.71
CA LYS A 595 -25.30 19.87 29.04
C LYS A 595 -25.19 18.59 28.25
N SER A 596 -24.10 18.39 27.52
CA SER A 596 -23.89 17.20 26.68
C SER A 596 -23.07 16.09 27.33
N TYR A 597 -22.46 16.35 28.49
CA TYR A 597 -21.54 15.45 29.18
C TYR A 597 -20.40 14.97 28.26
N SER A 598 -19.82 15.92 27.53
CA SER A 598 -18.75 15.68 26.59
C SER A 598 -17.69 16.77 26.63
N SER A 599 -16.45 16.35 26.36
CA SER A 599 -15.30 17.23 26.35
C SER A 599 -14.91 17.69 24.94
N TYR A 600 -14.32 18.87 24.88
CA TYR A 600 -13.60 19.37 23.71
C TYR A 600 -12.41 20.23 24.16
N ALA A 601 -11.49 20.50 23.24
CA ALA A 601 -10.37 21.40 23.48
C ALA A 601 -10.18 22.33 22.29
N PHE A 602 -9.67 23.53 22.51
CA PHE A 602 -9.38 24.46 21.44
C PHE A 602 -8.13 25.29 21.70
N ASN A 603 -7.54 25.81 20.64
CA ASN A 603 -6.44 26.76 20.68
C ASN A 603 -6.77 27.92 19.72
N SER A 604 -6.99 29.11 20.29
CA SER A 604 -7.41 30.29 19.53
C SER A 604 -6.34 30.79 18.55
N ASN A 605 -5.05 30.60 18.87
CA ASN A 605 -3.96 31.05 18.01
C ASN A 605 -3.81 30.16 16.77
N THR A 606 -3.88 28.84 16.96
CA THR A 606 -3.80 27.88 15.85
C THR A 606 -5.14 27.68 15.15
N LYS A 607 -6.22 28.24 15.70
CA LYS A 607 -7.61 28.06 15.25
C LYS A 607 -8.05 26.61 15.23
N LEU A 608 -7.48 25.76 16.08
CA LEU A 608 -7.82 24.34 16.13
C LEU A 608 -8.85 24.08 17.22
N TRP A 609 -9.82 23.21 16.91
CA TRP A 609 -10.86 22.75 17.83
C TRP A 609 -10.97 21.23 17.72
N ILE A 610 -10.96 20.53 18.85
CA ILE A 610 -10.85 19.07 18.94
C ILE A 610 -11.97 18.56 19.83
N SER A 611 -12.87 17.71 19.29
CA SER A 611 -13.80 16.93 20.10
C SER A 611 -13.25 15.52 20.31
N TYR A 612 -13.34 15.02 21.54
CA TYR A 612 -12.80 13.74 21.96
C TYR A 612 -13.49 13.26 23.25
N ASN A 613 -13.32 11.99 23.59
CA ASN A 613 -13.74 11.46 24.89
C ASN A 613 -12.60 11.53 25.90
N THR A 614 -12.85 12.08 27.07
CA THR A 614 -11.99 11.86 28.25
C THR A 614 -12.34 10.54 28.94
N ILE A 615 -11.51 10.12 29.90
CA ILE A 615 -11.82 8.98 30.79
C ILE A 615 -13.16 9.19 31.51
N ASN A 616 -13.44 10.43 31.95
CA ASN A 616 -14.71 10.76 32.62
C ASN A 616 -15.89 10.68 31.66
N ASP A 617 -15.72 11.14 30.41
CA ASP A 617 -16.77 11.03 29.39
C ASP A 617 -17.11 9.56 29.13
N VAL A 618 -16.10 8.69 29.05
CA VAL A 618 -16.29 7.24 28.89
C VAL A 618 -16.92 6.60 30.12
N ALA A 619 -16.57 7.03 31.33
CA ALA A 619 -17.14 6.45 32.56
C ALA A 619 -18.61 6.82 32.78
N LEU A 620 -19.04 7.97 32.27
CA LEU A 620 -20.44 8.42 32.34
C LEU A 620 -21.34 7.75 31.30
N LYS A 621 -20.77 7.39 30.14
CA LYS A 621 -21.47 6.76 29.03
C LYS A 621 -21.48 5.25 29.21
#